data_AF-A0A1D6PPS9-F1
#
_entry.id   AF-A0A1D6PPS9-F1
#
_cell.length_a   1.000
_cell.length_b   1.000
_cell.length_c   1.000
_cell.angle_alpha   90.00
_cell.angle_beta   90.00
_cell.angle_gamma   90.00
#
_symmetry.space_group_name_H-M   'P 1'
#
loop_
_entity.id
_entity.type
_entity.pdbx_description
1 polymer ?
#
loop_
_entity_poly.entity_id
_entity_poly.type
_entity_poly.pdbx_seq_one_letter_code
_entity_poly.pdbx_strand_id
1 'polypeptide(L)'
;MVFPSRPSFFNWKAHMNLMSGNISHLLDLLWSWLSPAEENHNNTARPLDDPEMIRFGAHIVLVLRHLFSDGMDDELDEKLVTVGDLIINMYVRYLFSEDQEELVGIYASQLQHDLCITLFVEMMELRLNSSLHTMYKLFLSAVEYLPFSSDNVSKACFEEIIERVLSRSRQTKPTKYDGDFSDVAHQHHLQSLQKAMVIQWLCFTPPSSIPDFQMISWKLLIRALTHSNTLFREFSLISMRRVPELPAGPHKLLAILAEPLKQKENLISREDPEVSDNLPEFEDWHEYYSLDATYRSWLKIEMMNAAVSPEMLSAEEKGQAVAAAKETLNLACSLLRRDGRPWLYAVESSPFESPDVIFLELHASAMLCLPSGECMLPDATSCTALTSALYSTVSEDDVLHRLLKVDVQVSSRDPCCIEVALRCLAAEGDGYGLHEANDGGLLAAVMAAGFKGELSRFQPGVSMAISRLDAWYSDRSGSVESTAAYIIRGLCRRCCLPETILRSMQACIALSAAGDDLDYSLDKCDELVELVGSAESGMMHLFSQQQLQEFLIFEREYLICTMEFEEDRLPCDG
;
A
#
# COMPACT_ATOMS: atom_id res chain seq x y z
N MET A 1 42.26 47.61 -22.19
CA MET A 1 41.94 46.95 -20.91
C MET A 1 41.35 45.60 -21.24
N VAL A 2 42.14 44.54 -21.05
CA VAL A 2 41.66 43.16 -21.23
C VAL A 2 40.79 42.86 -20.01
N PHE A 3 39.49 42.69 -20.21
CA PHE A 3 38.63 42.16 -19.15
C PHE A 3 39.13 40.75 -18.83
N PRO A 4 39.37 40.42 -17.54
CA PRO A 4 39.74 39.08 -17.15
C PRO A 4 38.64 38.11 -17.61
N SER A 5 39.02 36.94 -18.14
CA SER A 5 38.06 35.89 -18.48
C SER A 5 37.21 35.59 -17.25
N ARG A 6 35.89 35.40 -17.41
CA ARG A 6 34.92 35.32 -16.30
C ARG A 6 35.38 34.49 -15.07
N PRO A 7 36.01 33.30 -15.22
CA PRO A 7 36.54 32.53 -14.08
C PRO A 7 37.54 33.31 -13.21
N SER A 8 38.36 34.17 -13.81
CA SER A 8 39.36 34.97 -13.11
C SER A 8 38.77 36.16 -12.33
N PHE A 9 37.58 36.65 -12.69
CA PHE A 9 36.85 37.66 -11.92
C PHE A 9 36.14 37.07 -10.69
N PHE A 10 35.55 35.88 -10.83
CA PHE A 10 34.98 35.11 -9.72
C PHE A 10 36.05 34.75 -8.69
N ASN A 11 37.17 34.19 -9.15
CA ASN A 11 38.30 33.86 -8.29
C ASN A 11 38.84 35.09 -7.55
N TRP A 12 38.95 36.25 -8.21
CA TRP A 12 39.40 37.48 -7.54
C TRP A 12 38.47 37.91 -6.40
N LYS A 13 37.15 37.93 -6.63
CA LYS A 13 36.19 38.32 -5.58
C LYS A 13 36.14 37.35 -4.41
N ALA A 14 36.23 36.05 -4.67
CA ALA A 14 36.29 35.04 -3.61
C ALA A 14 37.55 35.21 -2.75
N HIS A 15 38.73 35.36 -3.37
CA HIS A 15 39.98 35.61 -2.66
C HIS A 15 39.94 36.88 -1.82
N MET A 16 39.37 37.98 -2.35
CA MET A 16 39.27 39.24 -1.61
C MET A 16 38.40 39.13 -0.35
N ASN A 17 37.27 38.40 -0.41
CA ASN A 17 36.40 38.22 0.76
C ASN A 17 36.99 37.25 1.79
N LEU A 18 37.68 36.21 1.35
CA LEU A 18 38.44 35.33 2.25
C LEU A 18 39.56 36.09 2.95
N MET A 19 40.28 36.97 2.24
CA MET A 19 41.35 37.79 2.84
C MET A 19 40.82 38.92 3.74
N SER A 20 39.61 39.43 3.51
CA SER A 20 38.99 40.45 4.38
C SER A 20 38.25 39.87 5.59
N GLY A 21 38.11 38.54 5.66
CA GLY A 21 37.39 37.85 6.74
C GLY A 21 35.87 38.04 6.72
N ASN A 22 35.29 38.62 5.65
CA ASN A 22 33.84 38.83 5.56
C ASN A 22 33.13 37.58 5.00
N ILE A 23 33.02 36.57 5.85
CA ILE A 23 32.45 35.26 5.51
C ILE A 23 30.95 35.36 5.20
N SER A 24 30.22 36.20 5.94
CA SER A 24 28.79 36.45 5.71
C SER A 24 28.53 36.97 4.29
N HIS A 25 29.31 37.94 3.81
CA HIS A 25 29.19 38.44 2.44
C HIS A 25 29.66 37.43 1.38
N LEU A 26 30.67 36.61 1.71
CA LEU A 26 31.11 35.53 0.82
C LEU A 26 29.99 34.51 0.56
N LEU A 27 29.22 34.13 1.58
CA LEU A 27 28.08 33.20 1.43
C LEU A 27 26.99 33.80 0.53
N ASP A 28 26.62 35.07 0.73
CA ASP A 28 25.66 35.76 -0.15
C ASP A 28 26.14 35.79 -1.60
N LEU A 29 27.43 36.07 -1.77
CA LEU A 29 28.05 36.15 -3.08
C LEU A 29 28.01 34.78 -3.78
N LEU A 30 28.40 33.71 -3.07
CA LEU A 30 28.31 32.34 -3.57
C LEU A 30 26.87 31.97 -3.92
N TRP A 31 25.92 32.22 -3.03
CA TRP A 31 24.51 31.93 -3.30
C TRP A 31 23.97 32.73 -4.49
N SER A 32 24.32 34.02 -4.63
CA SER A 32 23.89 34.85 -5.76
C SER A 32 24.36 34.32 -7.14
N TRP A 33 25.45 33.53 -7.16
CA TRP A 33 25.97 32.92 -8.37
C TRP A 33 25.23 31.63 -8.73
N LEU A 34 24.64 30.98 -7.72
CA LEU A 34 24.07 29.65 -7.77
C LEU A 34 22.53 29.65 -7.78
N SER A 35 21.89 30.65 -7.16
CA SER A 35 20.44 30.73 -7.00
C SER A 35 19.72 30.82 -8.36
N PRO A 36 18.63 30.05 -8.59
CA PRO A 36 17.80 30.14 -9.80
C PRO A 36 17.32 31.58 -10.03
N ALA A 37 17.32 32.05 -11.28
CA ALA A 37 16.88 33.41 -11.58
C ALA A 37 15.36 33.54 -11.43
N GLU A 38 14.88 34.54 -10.68
CA GLU A 38 13.52 35.05 -10.86
C GLU A 38 13.40 35.61 -12.29
N GLU A 39 12.31 35.28 -13.00
CA GLU A 39 12.11 35.48 -14.45
C GLU A 39 12.24 36.93 -14.97
N ASN A 40 12.61 37.92 -14.15
CA ASN A 40 12.47 39.34 -14.49
C ASN A 40 13.73 40.21 -14.43
N HIS A 41 14.95 39.69 -14.58
CA HIS A 41 16.13 40.54 -14.77
C HIS A 41 17.07 40.13 -15.91
N ASN A 42 17.09 41.01 -16.93
CA ASN A 42 17.96 41.08 -18.10
C ASN A 42 19.30 40.31 -18.04
N ASN A 43 19.43 39.34 -18.96
CA ASN A 43 20.61 39.02 -19.76
C ASN A 43 21.98 39.46 -19.20
N THR A 44 22.44 38.76 -18.17
CA THR A 44 23.85 38.43 -17.99
C THR A 44 23.90 36.94 -17.67
N ALA A 45 24.45 36.13 -18.57
CA ALA A 45 24.60 34.68 -18.38
C ALA A 45 25.32 34.40 -17.04
N ARG A 46 24.54 34.02 -16.02
CA ARG A 46 24.99 33.57 -14.70
C ARG A 46 25.58 32.15 -14.84
N PRO A 47 26.55 31.74 -14.02
CA PRO A 47 27.05 30.36 -13.98
C PRO A 47 26.06 29.46 -13.22
N LEU A 48 24.79 29.47 -13.64
CA LEU A 48 23.72 28.66 -13.03
C LEU A 48 23.96 27.16 -13.19
N ASP A 49 24.73 26.78 -14.22
CA ASP A 49 24.95 25.39 -14.62
C ASP A 49 26.44 25.00 -14.64
N ASP A 50 27.34 25.75 -13.99
CA ASP A 50 28.77 25.38 -13.93
C ASP A 50 29.00 24.39 -12.78
N PRO A 51 29.24 23.09 -13.06
CA PRO A 51 29.40 22.06 -12.04
C PRO A 51 30.53 22.34 -11.05
N GLU A 52 31.60 22.99 -11.53
CA GLU A 52 32.76 23.30 -10.70
C GLU A 52 32.45 24.42 -9.72
N MET A 53 31.59 25.39 -10.09
CA MET A 53 31.15 26.45 -9.19
C MET A 53 30.19 25.94 -8.11
N ILE A 54 29.28 25.03 -8.48
CA ILE A 54 28.36 24.36 -7.55
C ILE A 54 29.18 23.55 -6.53
N ARG A 55 30.11 22.71 -7.03
CA ARG A 55 31.01 21.91 -6.19
C ARG A 55 31.85 22.80 -5.28
N PHE A 56 32.48 23.84 -5.81
CA PHE A 56 33.30 24.78 -5.05
C PHE A 56 32.51 25.43 -3.92
N GLY A 57 31.30 25.93 -4.20
CA GLY A 57 30.42 26.52 -3.20
C GLY A 57 30.13 25.57 -2.05
N ALA A 58 29.71 24.34 -2.35
CA ALA A 58 29.42 23.32 -1.33
C ALA A 58 30.64 23.00 -0.47
N HIS A 59 31.83 22.80 -1.07
CA HIS A 59 33.04 22.48 -0.31
C HIS A 59 33.49 23.64 0.58
N ILE A 60 33.38 24.89 0.11
CA ILE A 60 33.68 26.06 0.94
C ILE A 60 32.74 26.11 2.14
N VAL A 61 31.44 25.91 1.96
CA VAL A 61 30.48 25.87 3.09
C VAL A 61 30.88 24.79 4.11
N LEU A 62 31.24 23.58 3.67
CA LEU A 62 31.67 22.51 4.57
C LEU A 62 32.94 22.87 5.36
N VAL A 63 33.94 23.46 4.69
CA VAL A 63 35.16 23.92 5.35
C VAL A 63 34.85 25.01 6.37
N LEU A 64 33.99 25.98 6.03
CA LEU A 64 33.59 27.03 6.95
C LEU A 64 32.86 26.45 8.17
N ARG A 65 31.90 25.54 7.98
CA ARG A 65 31.21 24.84 9.10
C ARG A 65 32.18 24.11 10.02
N HIS A 66 33.20 23.47 9.46
CA HIS A 66 34.21 22.79 10.26
C HIS A 66 35.06 23.79 11.06
N LEU A 67 35.55 24.85 10.42
CA LEU A 67 36.41 25.86 11.04
C LEU A 67 35.69 26.67 12.13
N PHE A 68 34.38 26.89 11.98
CA PHE A 68 33.56 27.69 12.90
C PHE A 68 32.67 26.84 13.83
N SER A 69 32.92 25.53 13.94
CA SER A 69 32.11 24.61 14.74
C SER A 69 32.13 24.86 16.26
N ASP A 70 33.18 25.50 16.78
CA ASP A 70 33.36 25.83 18.20
C ASP A 70 33.47 27.35 18.41
N GLY A 71 32.32 28.03 18.35
CA GLY A 71 32.08 29.35 18.93
C GLY A 71 32.52 30.56 18.10
N MET A 72 31.53 31.30 17.56
CA MET A 72 31.35 32.78 17.64
C MET A 72 30.22 33.26 16.70
N ASP A 73 29.56 34.36 17.11
CA ASP A 73 28.51 35.15 16.42
C ASP A 73 27.29 34.38 15.86
N ASP A 74 26.18 34.42 16.59
CA ASP A 74 24.90 33.79 16.25
C ASP A 74 24.44 34.14 14.82
N GLU A 75 24.77 35.35 14.32
CA GLU A 75 24.41 35.80 12.96
C GLU A 75 25.14 35.01 11.86
N LEU A 76 26.42 34.69 12.07
CA LEU A 76 27.21 33.91 11.10
C LEU A 76 26.78 32.44 11.11
N ASP A 77 26.50 31.89 12.28
CA ASP A 77 25.98 30.53 12.44
C ASP A 77 24.62 30.37 11.75
N GLU A 78 23.69 31.30 11.99
CA GLU A 78 22.39 31.31 11.31
C GLU A 78 22.56 31.38 9.78
N LYS A 79 23.52 32.18 9.30
CA LYS A 79 23.77 32.33 7.86
C LYS A 79 24.44 31.10 7.24
N LEU A 80 25.36 30.46 7.95
CA LEU A 80 25.97 29.20 7.54
C LEU A 80 24.95 28.07 7.49
N VAL A 81 23.95 28.09 8.36
CA VAL A 81 22.81 27.16 8.29
C VAL A 81 21.93 27.51 7.10
N THR A 82 21.35 28.71 7.06
CA THR A 82 20.34 29.09 6.06
C THR A 82 20.89 29.11 4.63
N VAL A 83 21.92 29.91 4.35
CA VAL A 83 22.51 30.04 3.01
C VAL A 83 23.37 28.81 2.67
N GLY A 84 24.08 28.27 3.65
CA GLY A 84 24.90 27.08 3.45
C GLY A 84 24.08 25.84 3.07
N ASP A 85 22.92 25.63 3.69
CA ASP A 85 22.03 24.52 3.34
C ASP A 85 21.48 24.65 1.92
N LEU A 86 21.17 25.87 1.47
CA LEU A 86 20.73 26.11 0.10
C LEU A 86 21.82 25.71 -0.92
N ILE A 87 23.06 26.10 -0.66
CA ILE A 87 24.21 25.77 -1.52
C ILE A 87 24.46 24.25 -1.53
N ILE A 88 24.49 23.61 -0.36
CA ILE A 88 24.72 22.16 -0.25
C ILE A 88 23.57 21.39 -0.91
N ASN A 89 22.31 21.72 -0.61
CA ASN A 89 21.13 21.08 -1.19
C ASN A 89 21.16 21.13 -2.73
N MET A 90 21.54 22.27 -3.31
CA MET A 90 21.68 22.38 -4.76
C MET A 90 22.77 21.45 -5.30
N TYR A 91 23.91 21.31 -4.61
CA TYR A 91 24.93 20.36 -5.03
C TYR A 91 24.49 18.91 -4.88
N VAL A 92 23.77 18.55 -3.81
CA VAL A 92 23.20 17.20 -3.65
C VAL A 92 22.23 16.89 -4.79
N ARG A 93 21.35 17.84 -5.15
CA ARG A 93 20.42 17.70 -6.28
C ARG A 93 21.16 17.54 -7.60
N TYR A 94 22.26 18.26 -7.80
CA TYR A 94 23.14 18.08 -8.96
C TYR A 94 23.79 16.68 -8.99
N LEU A 95 24.35 16.20 -7.87
CA LEU A 95 24.91 14.85 -7.79
C LEU A 95 23.86 13.77 -8.12
N PHE A 96 22.65 13.96 -7.62
CA PHE A 96 21.53 13.07 -7.91
C PHE A 96 21.10 13.11 -9.37
N SER A 97 21.10 14.28 -10.03
CA SER A 97 20.77 14.36 -11.47
C SER A 97 21.86 13.74 -12.37
N GLU A 98 23.10 13.67 -11.90
CA GLU A 98 24.24 13.05 -12.60
C GLU A 98 24.44 11.56 -12.23
N ASP A 99 23.43 10.91 -11.65
CA ASP A 99 23.45 9.50 -11.24
C ASP A 99 24.66 9.14 -10.33
N GLN A 100 25.04 10.06 -9.44
CA GLN A 100 26.09 9.90 -8.43
C GLN A 100 25.49 9.63 -7.03
N GLU A 101 24.57 8.66 -6.92
CA GLU A 101 23.86 8.38 -5.65
C GLU A 101 24.82 8.07 -4.49
N GLU A 102 25.95 7.43 -4.76
CA GLU A 102 26.99 7.10 -3.76
C GLU A 102 27.58 8.32 -3.03
N LEU A 103 27.49 9.52 -3.62
CA LEU A 103 28.03 10.74 -3.03
C LEU A 103 26.98 11.54 -2.26
N VAL A 104 25.68 11.26 -2.45
CA VAL A 104 24.56 12.04 -1.89
C VAL A 104 24.66 12.16 -0.37
N GLY A 105 24.89 11.06 0.35
CA GLY A 105 24.92 10.99 1.80
C GLY A 105 26.00 11.82 2.46
N ILE A 106 27.17 11.94 1.81
CA ILE A 106 28.28 12.77 2.30
C ILE A 106 27.82 14.22 2.51
N TYR A 107 27.06 14.75 1.56
CA TYR A 107 26.62 16.14 1.55
C TYR A 107 25.25 16.31 2.22
N ALA A 108 24.31 15.38 1.99
CA ALA A 108 22.97 15.45 2.55
C ALA A 108 22.96 15.34 4.08
N SER A 109 23.87 14.55 4.67
CA SER A 109 24.02 14.43 6.13
C SER A 109 24.46 15.73 6.82
N GLN A 110 24.92 16.72 6.06
CA GLN A 110 25.35 18.02 6.56
C GLN A 110 24.20 19.03 6.64
N LEU A 111 23.06 18.74 6.01
CA LEU A 111 21.88 19.61 6.01
C LEU A 111 21.15 19.57 7.35
N GLN A 112 20.35 20.60 7.64
CA GLN A 112 19.40 20.56 8.76
C GLN A 112 18.43 19.38 8.65
N HIS A 113 17.96 18.93 9.81
CA HIS A 113 17.07 17.78 10.00
C HIS A 113 15.99 17.65 8.91
N ASP A 114 15.05 18.60 8.85
CA ASP A 114 13.87 18.50 7.98
C ASP A 114 14.23 18.49 6.49
N LEU A 115 15.27 19.24 6.11
CA LEU A 115 15.72 19.33 4.73
C LEU A 115 16.41 18.03 4.30
N CYS A 116 17.24 17.44 5.17
CA CYS A 116 17.87 16.15 4.94
C CYS A 116 16.82 15.04 4.74
N ILE A 117 15.86 14.93 5.67
CA ILE A 117 14.77 13.95 5.59
C ILE A 117 13.98 14.13 4.29
N THR A 118 13.53 15.35 4.01
CA THR A 118 12.72 15.66 2.81
C THR A 118 13.47 15.32 1.53
N LEU A 119 14.76 15.63 1.46
CA LEU A 119 15.59 15.39 0.28
C LEU A 119 15.75 13.90 -0.03
N PHE A 120 16.06 13.08 0.98
CA PHE A 120 16.16 11.62 0.79
C PHE A 120 14.82 11.01 0.40
N VAL A 121 13.73 11.45 1.03
CA VAL A 121 12.37 10.99 0.70
C VAL A 121 12.04 11.27 -0.77
N GLU A 122 12.30 12.49 -1.25
CA GLU A 122 12.09 12.86 -2.67
C GLU A 122 12.95 12.01 -3.62
N MET A 123 14.23 11.81 -3.29
CA MET A 123 15.15 11.02 -4.11
C MET A 123 14.75 9.55 -4.17
N MET A 124 14.33 8.95 -3.05
CA MET A 124 13.86 7.57 -3.00
C MET A 124 12.55 7.38 -3.76
N GLU A 125 11.64 8.36 -3.74
CA GLU A 125 10.44 8.35 -4.58
C GLU A 125 10.77 8.42 -6.08
N LEU A 126 11.75 9.27 -6.46
CA LEU A 126 12.19 9.41 -7.85
C LEU A 126 12.93 8.17 -8.37
N ARG A 127 13.66 7.45 -7.51
CA ARG A 127 14.38 6.20 -7.86
C ARG A 127 13.56 4.93 -7.74
N LEU A 128 12.27 5.03 -7.42
CA LEU A 128 11.42 3.85 -7.20
C LEU A 128 11.41 2.88 -8.40
N ASN A 129 11.42 3.41 -9.62
CA ASN A 129 11.40 2.63 -10.86
C ASN A 129 12.80 2.38 -11.46
N SER A 130 13.86 2.76 -10.76
CA SER A 130 15.24 2.57 -11.23
C SER A 130 15.72 1.12 -11.03
N SER A 131 16.92 0.82 -11.52
CA SER A 131 17.54 -0.50 -11.30
C SER A 131 17.79 -0.74 -9.80
N LEU A 132 17.75 -2.01 -9.36
CA LEU A 132 18.09 -2.37 -7.98
C LEU A 132 19.49 -1.88 -7.58
N HIS A 133 20.44 -1.84 -8.53
CA HIS A 133 21.78 -1.34 -8.28
C HIS A 133 21.78 0.16 -7.94
N THR A 134 21.04 0.97 -8.71
CA THR A 134 20.88 2.42 -8.47
C THR A 134 20.18 2.68 -7.14
N MET A 135 19.09 1.96 -6.85
CA MET A 135 18.40 2.06 -5.56
C MET A 135 19.34 1.70 -4.41
N TYR A 136 20.09 0.61 -4.54
CA TYR A 136 21.02 0.17 -3.50
C TYR A 136 22.13 1.19 -3.24
N LYS A 137 22.66 1.87 -4.27
CA LYS A 137 23.62 2.97 -4.08
C LYS A 137 23.04 4.10 -3.22
N LEU A 138 21.80 4.52 -3.47
CA LEU A 138 21.14 5.56 -2.68
C LEU A 138 20.88 5.11 -1.24
N PHE A 139 20.43 3.86 -1.06
CA PHE A 139 20.26 3.24 0.25
C PHE A 139 21.58 3.23 1.04
N LEU A 140 22.68 2.76 0.42
CA LEU A 140 24.00 2.76 1.03
C LEU A 140 24.45 4.16 1.44
N SER A 141 24.29 5.11 0.53
CA SER A 141 24.58 6.53 0.76
C SER A 141 23.85 7.08 1.98
N ALA A 142 22.60 6.65 2.24
CA ALA A 142 21.88 7.06 3.44
C ALA A 142 22.42 6.38 4.70
N VAL A 143 22.55 5.05 4.71
CA VAL A 143 22.89 4.27 5.91
C VAL A 143 24.37 4.44 6.33
N GLU A 144 25.27 4.76 5.40
CA GLU A 144 26.69 5.02 5.73
C GLU A 144 26.90 6.37 6.46
N TYR A 145 26.05 7.37 6.19
CA TYR A 145 26.27 8.74 6.65
C TYR A 145 25.23 9.24 7.64
N LEU A 146 24.12 8.52 7.82
CA LEU A 146 23.10 8.83 8.81
C LEU A 146 23.04 7.74 9.89
N PRO A 147 22.82 8.10 11.17
CA PRO A 147 22.49 7.10 12.17
C PRO A 147 21.17 6.42 11.80
N PHE A 148 21.04 5.13 12.13
CA PHE A 148 19.79 4.42 11.90
C PHE A 148 18.64 5.07 12.67
N SER A 149 18.81 5.21 13.99
CA SER A 149 17.90 5.91 14.91
C SER A 149 18.69 6.97 15.69
N SER A 150 18.05 8.07 16.10
CA SER A 150 18.69 9.17 16.83
C SER A 150 17.88 9.56 18.07
N ASP A 151 18.53 9.63 19.22
CA ASP A 151 17.95 10.22 20.44
C ASP A 151 17.96 11.76 20.40
N ASN A 152 18.74 12.34 19.47
CA ASN A 152 18.80 13.77 19.27
C ASN A 152 17.83 14.20 18.16
N VAL A 153 16.77 14.91 18.56
CA VAL A 153 15.71 15.45 17.70
C VAL A 153 16.26 16.40 16.62
N SER A 154 17.45 16.98 16.81
CA SER A 154 18.04 17.91 15.83
C SER A 154 18.78 17.22 14.67
N LYS A 155 18.93 15.89 14.68
CA LYS A 155 19.69 15.16 13.67
C LYS A 155 18.82 14.18 12.90
N ALA A 156 18.84 14.29 11.59
CA ALA A 156 18.14 13.36 10.70
C ALA A 156 18.64 11.92 10.91
N CYS A 157 17.73 10.96 10.83
CA CYS A 157 18.05 9.54 10.93
C CYS A 157 17.37 8.75 9.80
N PHE A 158 17.93 7.58 9.49
CA PHE A 158 17.43 6.75 8.41
C PHE A 158 16.05 6.15 8.70
N GLU A 159 15.76 5.82 9.96
CA GLU A 159 14.47 5.30 10.40
C GLU A 159 13.33 6.28 10.07
N GLU A 160 13.51 7.57 10.32
CA GLU A 160 12.52 8.60 9.99
C GLU A 160 12.34 8.80 8.48
N ILE A 161 13.42 8.75 7.69
CA ILE A 161 13.34 8.80 6.22
C ILE A 161 12.44 7.67 5.73
N ILE A 162 12.67 6.45 6.23
CA ILE A 162 11.90 5.27 5.85
C ILE A 162 10.43 5.41 6.26
N GLU A 163 10.13 5.80 7.50
CA GLU A 163 8.74 6.02 7.93
C GLU A 163 8.04 7.07 7.05
N ARG A 164 8.74 8.15 6.69
CA ARG A 164 8.21 9.20 5.80
C ARG A 164 7.99 8.70 4.37
N VAL A 165 8.89 7.88 3.84
CA VAL A 165 8.75 7.23 2.52
C VAL A 165 7.55 6.29 2.51
N LEU A 166 7.40 5.43 3.53
CA LEU A 166 6.27 4.50 3.67
C LEU A 166 4.94 5.23 3.87
N SER A 167 4.94 6.30 4.65
CA SER A 167 3.74 7.14 4.84
C SER A 167 3.33 7.84 3.55
N ARG A 168 4.28 8.42 2.80
CA ARG A 168 3.99 9.12 1.54
C ARG A 168 3.62 8.17 0.41
N SER A 169 4.19 6.97 0.34
CA SER A 169 3.86 5.99 -0.71
C SER A 169 2.39 5.60 -0.73
N ARG A 170 1.75 5.58 0.45
CA ARG A 170 0.33 5.24 0.60
C ARG A 170 -0.62 6.39 0.28
N GLN A 171 -0.12 7.62 0.14
CA GLN A 171 -0.96 8.78 -0.19
C GLN A 171 -1.36 8.77 -1.65
N THR A 172 -2.62 9.13 -1.93
CA THR A 172 -3.13 9.29 -3.29
C THR A 172 -2.35 10.40 -3.99
N LYS A 173 -1.68 10.06 -5.09
CA LYS A 173 -0.96 11.06 -5.90
C LYS A 173 -1.97 11.79 -6.80
N PRO A 174 -1.95 13.13 -6.85
CA PRO A 174 -2.79 13.86 -7.78
C PRO A 174 -2.35 13.51 -9.20
N THR A 175 -3.23 12.81 -9.93
CA THR A 175 -2.94 12.44 -11.32
C THR A 175 -3.42 13.58 -12.22
N LYS A 176 -2.61 14.00 -13.19
CA LYS A 176 -3.10 14.89 -14.26
C LYS A 176 -3.98 14.04 -15.18
N TYR A 177 -5.28 14.07 -14.95
CA TYR A 177 -6.24 13.39 -15.82
C TYR A 177 -6.37 14.19 -17.12
N ASP A 178 -6.03 13.57 -18.26
CA ASP A 178 -6.12 14.17 -19.60
C ASP A 178 -7.59 14.20 -20.08
N GLY A 179 -8.50 14.80 -19.32
CA GLY A 179 -9.92 15.03 -19.68
C GLY A 179 -10.80 13.79 -19.89
N ASP A 180 -10.21 12.63 -20.19
CA ASP A 180 -10.85 11.33 -20.32
C ASP A 180 -10.70 10.56 -18.99
N PHE A 181 -11.81 10.40 -18.29
CA PHE A 181 -11.86 9.76 -16.98
C PHE A 181 -12.01 8.22 -17.07
N SER A 182 -12.01 7.65 -18.27
CA SER A 182 -12.11 6.19 -18.48
C SER A 182 -10.89 5.42 -17.94
N ASP A 183 -9.70 6.02 -17.94
CA ASP A 183 -8.45 5.38 -17.48
C ASP A 183 -8.20 5.55 -15.96
N VAL A 184 -9.02 6.34 -15.26
CA VAL A 184 -8.80 6.69 -13.84
C VAL A 184 -8.75 5.42 -12.96
N ALA A 185 -9.69 4.50 -13.18
CA ALA A 185 -9.76 3.24 -12.44
C ALA A 185 -8.52 2.35 -12.67
N HIS A 186 -8.01 2.32 -13.89
CA HIS A 186 -6.82 1.56 -14.26
C HIS A 186 -5.54 2.20 -13.70
N GLN A 187 -5.40 3.52 -13.79
CA GLN A 187 -4.28 4.25 -13.19
C GLN A 187 -4.20 4.05 -11.69
N HIS A 188 -5.33 4.03 -11.01
CA HIS A 188 -5.40 3.75 -9.59
C HIS A 188 -4.99 2.31 -9.25
N HIS A 189 -5.35 1.34 -10.10
CA HIS A 189 -4.81 -0.01 -9.97
C HIS A 189 -3.29 -0.05 -10.17
N LEU A 190 -2.73 0.73 -11.09
CA LEU A 190 -1.28 0.85 -11.27
C LEU A 190 -0.58 1.49 -10.05
N GLN A 191 -1.28 2.30 -9.25
CA GLN A 191 -0.71 2.80 -7.98
C GLN A 191 -0.42 1.66 -6.99
N SER A 192 -1.15 0.54 -7.03
CA SER A 192 -0.85 -0.63 -6.18
C SER A 192 0.56 -1.19 -6.45
N LEU A 193 1.00 -1.17 -7.70
CA LEU A 193 2.36 -1.59 -8.08
C LEU A 193 3.40 -0.64 -7.49
N GLN A 194 3.17 0.67 -7.58
CA GLN A 194 4.09 1.67 -7.01
C GLN A 194 4.19 1.51 -5.48
N LYS A 195 3.06 1.31 -4.80
CA LYS A 195 3.02 1.05 -3.34
C LYS A 195 3.85 -0.17 -2.97
N ALA A 196 3.68 -1.28 -3.71
CA ALA A 196 4.43 -2.51 -3.49
C ALA A 196 5.95 -2.31 -3.67
N MET A 197 6.37 -1.53 -4.67
CA MET A 197 7.79 -1.30 -4.96
C MET A 197 8.55 -0.59 -3.84
N VAL A 198 7.86 0.17 -2.98
CA VAL A 198 8.51 0.90 -1.88
C VAL A 198 9.09 -0.05 -0.83
N ILE A 199 8.53 -1.25 -0.69
CA ILE A 199 9.05 -2.27 0.22
C ILE A 199 10.48 -2.71 -0.16
N GLN A 200 10.90 -2.53 -1.41
CA GLN A 200 12.26 -2.83 -1.85
C GLN A 200 13.32 -2.09 -1.02
N TRP A 201 13.04 -0.87 -0.55
CA TRP A 201 13.96 -0.10 0.30
C TRP A 201 14.26 -0.78 1.64
N LEU A 202 13.27 -1.51 2.18
CA LEU A 202 13.37 -2.24 3.45
C LEU A 202 14.04 -3.61 3.28
N CYS A 203 14.05 -4.14 2.06
CA CYS A 203 14.63 -5.44 1.74
C CYS A 203 16.15 -5.39 1.49
N PHE A 204 16.74 -4.19 1.41
CA PHE A 204 18.20 -4.08 1.30
C PHE A 204 18.90 -4.49 2.58
N THR A 205 20.08 -5.09 2.43
CA THR A 205 20.92 -5.49 3.55
C THR A 205 22.10 -4.53 3.66
N PRO A 206 22.26 -3.82 4.79
CA PRO A 206 23.43 -2.99 5.03
C PRO A 206 24.73 -3.82 5.01
N PRO A 207 25.84 -3.27 4.49
CA PRO A 207 27.15 -3.92 4.53
C PRO A 207 27.59 -4.23 5.96
N SER A 208 28.37 -5.29 6.13
CA SER A 208 28.91 -5.69 7.44
C SER A 208 29.91 -4.68 8.03
N SER A 209 30.36 -3.69 7.25
CA SER A 209 31.16 -2.57 7.71
C SER A 209 30.37 -1.55 8.53
N ILE A 210 29.04 -1.56 8.44
CA ILE A 210 28.18 -0.66 9.19
C ILE A 210 27.99 -1.22 10.62
N PRO A 211 28.18 -0.40 11.68
CA PRO A 211 27.89 -0.81 13.05
C PRO A 211 26.45 -1.31 13.19
N ASP A 212 26.26 -2.39 13.96
CA ASP A 212 24.95 -2.99 14.23
C ASP A 212 24.15 -3.38 12.98
N PHE A 213 24.82 -3.67 11.85
CA PHE A 213 24.16 -4.01 10.59
C PHE A 213 23.13 -5.15 10.71
N GLN A 214 23.35 -6.12 11.61
CA GLN A 214 22.39 -7.21 11.88
C GLN A 214 21.11 -6.69 12.51
N MET A 215 21.22 -5.81 13.52
CA MET A 215 20.07 -5.18 14.16
C MET A 215 19.32 -4.26 13.18
N ILE A 216 20.05 -3.50 12.36
CA ILE A 216 19.44 -2.67 11.30
C ILE A 216 18.69 -3.55 10.30
N SER A 217 19.32 -4.63 9.83
CA SER A 217 18.70 -5.59 8.91
C SER A 217 17.44 -6.22 9.49
N TRP A 218 17.44 -6.47 10.80
CA TRP A 218 16.30 -7.00 11.55
C TRP A 218 15.14 -6.01 11.60
N LYS A 219 15.41 -4.78 12.05
CA LYS A 219 14.42 -3.70 12.12
C LYS A 219 13.80 -3.37 10.77
N LEU A 220 14.58 -3.40 9.70
CA LEU A 220 14.07 -3.18 8.34
C LEU A 220 13.16 -4.32 7.88
N LEU A 221 13.49 -5.57 8.21
CA LEU A 221 12.66 -6.72 7.85
C LEU A 221 11.30 -6.71 8.58
N ILE A 222 11.28 -6.41 9.88
CA ILE A 222 10.01 -6.28 10.62
C ILE A 222 9.14 -5.18 10.03
N ARG A 223 9.72 -4.03 9.68
CA ARG A 223 9.01 -2.96 8.98
C ARG A 223 8.50 -3.39 7.62
N ALA A 224 9.30 -4.16 6.86
CA ALA A 224 8.88 -4.69 5.57
C ALA A 224 7.64 -5.55 5.75
N LEU A 225 7.66 -6.47 6.72
CA LEU A 225 6.54 -7.36 7.03
C LEU A 225 5.28 -6.59 7.44
N THR A 226 5.41 -5.68 8.41
CA THR A 226 4.30 -4.88 8.96
C THR A 226 3.64 -4.00 7.90
N HIS A 227 4.46 -3.29 7.11
CA HIS A 227 3.93 -2.44 6.05
C HIS A 227 3.35 -3.27 4.89
N SER A 228 3.89 -4.46 4.62
CA SER A 228 3.36 -5.35 3.59
C SER A 228 1.98 -5.89 3.96
N ASN A 229 1.74 -6.27 5.22
CA ASN A 229 0.40 -6.64 5.70
C ASN A 229 -0.60 -5.48 5.52
N THR A 230 -0.16 -4.25 5.81
CA THR A 230 -0.97 -3.05 5.57
C THR A 230 -1.36 -2.91 4.09
N LEU A 231 -0.40 -3.09 3.18
CA LEU A 231 -0.66 -3.04 1.74
C LEU A 231 -1.51 -4.21 1.24
N PHE A 232 -1.31 -5.42 1.74
CA PHE A 232 -2.11 -6.58 1.35
C PHE A 232 -3.59 -6.43 1.71
N ARG A 233 -3.88 -5.86 2.89
CA ARG A 233 -5.24 -5.49 3.29
C ARG A 233 -5.87 -4.55 2.26
N GLU A 234 -5.18 -3.46 1.88
CA GLU A 234 -5.65 -2.54 0.83
C GLU A 234 -5.86 -3.25 -0.52
N PHE A 235 -4.86 -4.00 -0.99
CA PHE A 235 -4.88 -4.66 -2.30
C PHE A 235 -5.97 -5.73 -2.41
N SER A 236 -6.32 -6.38 -1.30
CA SER A 236 -7.31 -7.47 -1.28
C SER A 236 -8.70 -6.95 -1.67
N LEU A 237 -9.04 -5.76 -1.18
CA LEU A 237 -10.32 -5.09 -1.44
C LEU A 237 -10.41 -4.51 -2.86
N ILE A 238 -9.28 -4.31 -3.55
CA ILE A 238 -9.24 -3.94 -4.97
C ILE A 238 -9.38 -5.17 -5.88
N SER A 239 -8.87 -6.32 -5.41
CA SER A 239 -8.72 -7.55 -6.19
C SER A 239 -9.96 -8.45 -6.17
N MET A 240 -11.12 -7.94 -5.76
CA MET A 240 -12.36 -8.72 -5.68
C MET A 240 -13.00 -9.00 -7.04
N ARG A 241 -12.60 -8.32 -8.11
CA ARG A 241 -13.13 -8.56 -9.45
C ARG A 241 -12.73 -9.94 -9.99
N ARG A 242 -13.72 -10.65 -10.56
CA ARG A 242 -13.58 -11.95 -11.25
C ARG A 242 -13.13 -11.75 -12.70
N VAL A 243 -11.88 -11.32 -12.87
CA VAL A 243 -11.26 -11.05 -14.18
C VAL A 243 -9.94 -11.81 -14.29
N PRO A 244 -9.49 -12.22 -15.50
CA PRO A 244 -8.30 -13.06 -15.65
C PRO A 244 -6.97 -12.32 -15.38
N GLU A 245 -6.96 -10.99 -15.38
CA GLU A 245 -5.75 -10.20 -15.15
C GLU A 245 -5.28 -10.32 -13.69
N LEU A 246 -3.99 -10.59 -13.49
CA LEU A 246 -3.39 -10.64 -12.15
C LEU A 246 -3.21 -9.23 -11.57
N PRO A 247 -3.55 -9.02 -10.29
CA PRO A 247 -3.28 -7.76 -9.62
C PRO A 247 -1.76 -7.58 -9.42
N ALA A 248 -1.17 -6.58 -10.08
CA ALA A 248 0.28 -6.40 -10.13
C ALA A 248 0.92 -6.07 -8.76
N GLY A 249 0.25 -5.27 -7.93
CA GLY A 249 0.72 -4.88 -6.59
C GLY A 249 1.05 -6.05 -5.67
N PRO A 250 0.08 -6.91 -5.29
CA PRO A 250 0.32 -8.01 -4.35
C PRO A 250 1.33 -9.03 -4.88
N HIS A 251 1.32 -9.35 -6.18
CA HIS A 251 2.30 -10.26 -6.78
C HIS A 251 3.72 -9.68 -6.75
N LYS A 252 3.86 -8.39 -7.05
CA LYS A 252 5.16 -7.71 -6.93
C LYS A 252 5.66 -7.71 -5.49
N LEU A 253 4.75 -7.49 -4.54
CA LEU A 253 5.06 -7.46 -3.12
C LEU A 253 5.55 -8.83 -2.60
N LEU A 254 4.83 -9.90 -2.92
CA LEU A 254 5.26 -11.27 -2.61
C LEU A 254 6.63 -11.60 -3.20
N ALA A 255 6.88 -11.21 -4.46
CA ALA A 255 8.16 -11.43 -5.13
C ALA A 255 9.32 -10.66 -4.45
N ILE A 256 9.08 -9.43 -3.98
CA ILE A 256 10.10 -8.64 -3.26
C ILE A 256 10.46 -9.30 -1.91
N LEU A 257 9.49 -9.91 -1.23
CA LEU A 257 9.68 -10.49 0.11
C LEU A 257 10.16 -11.95 0.09
N ALA A 258 10.02 -12.66 -1.02
CA ALA A 258 10.33 -14.09 -1.12
C ALA A 258 11.75 -14.43 -0.65
N GLU A 259 12.76 -13.71 -1.16
CA GLU A 259 14.16 -13.97 -0.80
C GLU A 259 14.54 -13.40 0.58
N PRO A 260 14.19 -12.14 0.94
CA PRO A 260 14.49 -11.59 2.26
C PRO A 260 13.95 -12.42 3.42
N LEU A 261 12.71 -12.92 3.34
CA LEU A 261 12.14 -13.75 4.39
C LEU A 261 12.86 -15.08 4.52
N LYS A 262 13.18 -15.72 3.38
CA LYS A 262 13.88 -17.01 3.33
C LYS A 262 15.31 -16.93 3.85
N GLN A 263 16.05 -15.88 3.49
CA GLN A 263 17.43 -15.67 3.95
C GLN A 263 17.52 -15.32 5.43
N LYS A 264 16.48 -14.70 5.98
CA LYS A 264 16.49 -14.12 7.32
C LYS A 264 15.64 -14.92 8.31
N GLU A 265 15.18 -16.13 7.98
CA GLU A 265 14.45 -17.03 8.89
C GLU A 265 15.17 -17.21 10.24
N ASN A 266 16.51 -17.26 10.23
CA ASN A 266 17.32 -17.38 11.45
C ASN A 266 17.40 -16.10 12.30
N LEU A 267 17.11 -14.93 11.72
CA LEU A 267 17.01 -13.66 12.44
C LEU A 267 15.60 -13.44 13.01
N ILE A 268 14.60 -14.16 12.48
CA ILE A 268 13.21 -14.08 12.91
C ILE A 268 13.02 -14.77 14.27
N SER A 269 13.20 -14.00 15.35
CA SER A 269 12.74 -14.45 16.67
C SER A 269 11.21 -14.41 16.69
N ARG A 270 10.57 -15.58 16.71
CA ARG A 270 9.11 -15.71 16.86
C ARG A 270 8.60 -15.26 18.24
N GLU A 271 9.52 -14.99 19.17
CA GLU A 271 9.22 -14.44 20.50
C GLU A 271 9.04 -12.91 20.47
N ASP A 272 9.47 -12.22 19.42
CA ASP A 272 9.21 -10.79 19.23
C ASP A 272 7.71 -10.58 18.94
N PRO A 273 6.97 -9.80 19.76
CA PRO A 273 5.54 -9.58 19.57
C PRO A 273 5.18 -9.05 18.18
N GLU A 274 5.99 -8.13 17.62
CA GLU A 274 5.70 -7.57 16.29
C GLU A 274 5.80 -8.65 15.20
N VAL A 275 6.71 -9.60 15.35
CA VAL A 275 6.87 -10.72 14.41
C VAL A 275 5.77 -11.75 14.62
N SER A 276 5.47 -12.06 15.88
CA SER A 276 4.49 -13.08 16.27
C SER A 276 3.11 -12.78 15.70
N ASP A 277 2.73 -11.50 15.63
CA ASP A 277 1.44 -11.09 15.09
C ASP A 277 1.45 -10.88 13.56
N ASN A 278 2.56 -10.40 12.98
CA ASN A 278 2.62 -10.04 11.56
C ASN A 278 3.00 -11.20 10.62
N LEU A 279 3.88 -12.12 11.03
CA LEU A 279 4.30 -13.22 10.18
C LEU A 279 3.15 -14.18 9.85
N PRO A 280 2.31 -14.58 10.81
CA PRO A 280 1.17 -15.42 10.52
C PRO A 280 0.22 -14.73 9.53
N GLU A 281 -0.06 -13.45 9.70
CA GLU A 281 -0.91 -12.71 8.76
C GLU A 281 -0.32 -12.67 7.35
N PHE A 282 1.01 -12.49 7.22
CA PHE A 282 1.67 -12.54 5.92
C PHE A 282 1.51 -13.92 5.25
N GLU A 283 1.62 -15.01 6.01
CA GLU A 283 1.39 -16.37 5.50
C GLU A 283 -0.05 -16.55 4.98
N ASP A 284 -1.04 -15.99 5.68
CA ASP A 284 -2.44 -16.00 5.24
C ASP A 284 -2.60 -15.21 3.93
N TRP A 285 -1.92 -14.06 3.78
CA TRP A 285 -1.91 -13.31 2.54
C TRP A 285 -1.24 -14.06 1.39
N HIS A 286 -0.11 -14.72 1.66
CA HIS A 286 0.58 -15.55 0.68
C HIS A 286 -0.33 -16.69 0.17
N GLU A 287 -1.04 -17.38 1.05
CA GLU A 287 -2.01 -18.41 0.68
C GLU A 287 -3.15 -17.83 -0.18
N TYR A 288 -3.75 -16.72 0.26
CA TYR A 288 -4.85 -16.06 -0.45
C TYR A 288 -4.48 -15.64 -1.87
N TYR A 289 -3.34 -14.97 -2.04
CA TYR A 289 -2.92 -14.51 -3.36
C TYR A 289 -2.41 -15.63 -4.26
N SER A 290 -1.93 -16.74 -3.67
CA SER A 290 -1.65 -17.97 -4.43
C SER A 290 -2.95 -18.55 -5.00
N LEU A 291 -4.00 -18.63 -4.19
CA LEU A 291 -5.34 -19.05 -4.64
C LEU A 291 -5.92 -18.08 -5.70
N ASP A 292 -5.85 -16.77 -5.48
CA ASP A 292 -6.32 -15.76 -6.44
C ASP A 292 -5.59 -15.90 -7.78
N ALA A 293 -4.28 -16.16 -7.77
CA ALA A 293 -3.51 -16.40 -8.99
C ALA A 293 -3.96 -17.66 -9.74
N THR A 294 -4.17 -18.77 -9.03
CA THR A 294 -4.65 -20.03 -9.62
C THR A 294 -6.04 -19.87 -10.22
N TYR A 295 -6.97 -19.22 -9.48
CA TYR A 295 -8.31 -18.92 -9.98
C TYR A 295 -8.27 -18.07 -11.26
N ARG A 296 -7.48 -17.00 -11.29
CA ARG A 296 -7.36 -16.12 -12.47
C ARG A 296 -6.73 -16.83 -13.67
N SER A 297 -5.76 -17.72 -13.42
CA SER A 297 -5.17 -18.58 -14.44
C SER A 297 -6.20 -19.54 -15.03
N TRP A 298 -7.00 -20.20 -14.19
CA TRP A 298 -8.13 -21.02 -14.62
C TRP A 298 -9.15 -20.22 -15.44
N LEU A 299 -9.61 -19.07 -14.91
CA LEU A 299 -10.58 -18.21 -15.58
C LEU A 299 -10.09 -17.77 -16.98
N LYS A 300 -8.79 -17.49 -17.12
CA LYS A 300 -8.18 -17.17 -18.42
C LYS A 300 -8.31 -18.34 -19.40
N ILE A 301 -8.06 -19.57 -18.95
CA ILE A 301 -8.21 -20.78 -19.77
C ILE A 301 -9.67 -20.95 -20.19
N GLU A 302 -10.62 -20.84 -19.26
CA GLU A 302 -12.06 -20.93 -19.54
C GLU A 302 -12.51 -19.90 -20.58
N MET A 303 -12.11 -18.65 -20.43
CA MET A 303 -12.46 -17.58 -21.38
C MET A 303 -11.87 -17.83 -22.77
N MET A 304 -10.65 -18.37 -22.85
CA MET A 304 -10.04 -18.75 -24.13
C MET A 304 -10.79 -19.91 -24.78
N ASN A 305 -11.20 -20.92 -23.99
CA ASN A 305 -11.95 -22.06 -24.48
C ASN A 305 -13.36 -21.66 -24.95
N ALA A 306 -14.04 -20.79 -24.21
CA ALA A 306 -15.38 -20.30 -24.54
C ALA A 306 -15.42 -19.48 -25.85
N ALA A 307 -14.29 -18.91 -26.28
CA ALA A 307 -14.17 -18.20 -27.55
C ALA A 307 -14.09 -19.14 -28.78
N VAL A 308 -13.92 -20.44 -28.56
CA VAL A 308 -13.81 -21.48 -29.59
C VAL A 308 -15.06 -22.36 -29.56
N SER A 309 -15.52 -22.86 -30.71
CA SER A 309 -16.67 -23.76 -30.73
C SER A 309 -16.35 -25.09 -30.03
N PRO A 310 -17.31 -25.71 -29.30
CA PRO A 310 -17.06 -26.95 -28.55
C PRO A 310 -16.51 -28.12 -29.36
N GLU A 311 -16.82 -28.16 -30.65
CA GLU A 311 -16.37 -29.15 -31.64
C GLU A 311 -14.90 -28.97 -32.06
N MET A 312 -14.37 -27.76 -31.92
CA MET A 312 -13.01 -27.39 -32.32
C MET A 312 -12.03 -27.44 -31.14
N LEU A 313 -12.53 -27.54 -29.90
CA LEU A 313 -11.72 -27.71 -28.71
C LEU A 313 -11.08 -29.11 -28.66
N SER A 314 -9.76 -29.14 -28.58
CA SER A 314 -8.99 -30.37 -28.40
C SER A 314 -9.22 -30.97 -27.00
N ALA A 315 -8.93 -32.27 -26.87
CA ALA A 315 -8.97 -32.95 -25.58
C ALA A 315 -7.93 -32.38 -24.58
N GLU A 316 -6.82 -31.84 -25.09
CA GLU A 316 -5.78 -31.21 -24.26
C GLU A 316 -6.27 -29.89 -23.65
N GLU A 317 -6.93 -29.03 -24.44
CA GLU A 317 -7.50 -27.77 -23.97
C GLU A 317 -8.61 -28.00 -22.92
N LYS A 318 -9.45 -29.02 -23.13
CA LYS A 318 -10.47 -29.44 -22.15
C LYS A 318 -9.84 -29.98 -20.87
N GLY A 319 -8.86 -30.88 -21.01
CA GLY A 319 -8.13 -31.45 -19.85
C GLY A 319 -7.38 -30.38 -19.05
N GLN A 320 -6.82 -29.37 -19.71
CA GLN A 320 -6.14 -28.26 -19.04
C GLN A 320 -7.11 -27.41 -18.20
N ALA A 321 -8.29 -27.09 -18.74
CA ALA A 321 -9.33 -26.38 -18.01
C ALA A 321 -9.79 -27.14 -16.76
N VAL A 322 -10.09 -28.43 -16.92
CA VAL A 322 -10.48 -29.33 -15.81
C VAL A 322 -9.37 -29.41 -14.75
N ALA A 323 -8.12 -29.60 -15.14
CA ALA A 323 -7.01 -29.66 -14.20
C ALA A 323 -6.84 -28.36 -13.39
N ALA A 324 -6.92 -27.20 -14.06
CA ALA A 324 -6.82 -25.90 -13.41
C ALA A 324 -8.01 -25.61 -12.48
N ALA A 325 -9.22 -26.04 -12.84
CA ALA A 325 -10.40 -25.92 -11.99
C ALA A 325 -10.25 -26.76 -10.71
N LYS A 326 -9.81 -28.02 -10.83
CA LYS A 326 -9.55 -28.90 -9.66
C LYS A 326 -8.46 -28.33 -8.75
N GLU A 327 -7.38 -27.80 -9.32
CA GLU A 327 -6.32 -27.15 -8.56
C GLU A 327 -6.86 -25.94 -7.77
N THR A 328 -7.67 -25.10 -8.43
CA THR A 328 -8.33 -23.95 -7.80
C THR A 328 -9.21 -24.37 -6.63
N LEU A 329 -10.05 -25.39 -6.81
CA LEU A 329 -10.94 -25.91 -5.76
C LEU A 329 -10.15 -26.50 -4.58
N ASN A 330 -9.09 -27.27 -4.84
CA ASN A 330 -8.27 -27.84 -3.78
C ASN A 330 -7.62 -26.76 -2.91
N LEU A 331 -7.07 -25.71 -3.53
CA LEU A 331 -6.49 -24.58 -2.79
C LEU A 331 -7.56 -23.78 -2.03
N ALA A 332 -8.74 -23.59 -2.63
CA ALA A 332 -9.85 -22.91 -1.97
C ALA A 332 -10.34 -23.67 -0.74
N CYS A 333 -10.58 -24.98 -0.86
CA CYS A 333 -10.98 -25.81 0.28
C CYS A 333 -9.92 -25.82 1.37
N SER A 334 -8.63 -25.86 1.02
CA SER A 334 -7.52 -25.77 1.99
C SER A 334 -7.56 -24.48 2.80
N LEU A 335 -7.76 -23.34 2.14
CA LEU A 335 -7.84 -22.03 2.79
C LEU A 335 -9.11 -21.89 3.65
N LEU A 336 -10.25 -22.35 3.14
CA LEU A 336 -11.56 -22.16 3.75
C LEU A 336 -11.80 -23.08 4.96
N ARG A 337 -11.17 -24.27 4.99
CA ARG A 337 -11.39 -25.32 6.01
C ARG A 337 -10.24 -25.43 7.02
N ARG A 338 -9.52 -24.34 7.27
CA ARG A 338 -8.38 -24.36 8.22
C ARG A 338 -8.87 -24.60 9.64
N ASP A 339 -8.55 -25.77 10.18
CA ASP A 339 -8.82 -26.10 11.58
C ASP A 339 -7.94 -25.28 12.54
N GLY A 340 -8.54 -24.73 13.58
CA GLY A 340 -7.86 -24.03 14.69
C GLY A 340 -7.35 -22.62 14.39
N ARG A 341 -7.05 -22.28 13.13
CA ARG A 341 -6.64 -20.93 12.72
C ARG A 341 -7.31 -20.54 11.39
N PRO A 342 -8.55 -20.04 11.43
CA PRO A 342 -9.22 -19.56 10.22
C PRO A 342 -8.44 -18.40 9.58
N TRP A 343 -8.59 -18.23 8.26
CA TRP A 343 -7.82 -17.25 7.48
C TRP A 343 -8.00 -15.81 7.98
N LEU A 344 -6.91 -15.10 8.30
CA LEU A 344 -6.93 -13.75 8.91
C LEU A 344 -7.72 -13.65 10.22
N TYR A 345 -7.99 -14.77 10.87
CA TYR A 345 -8.61 -14.76 12.18
C TYR A 345 -7.59 -14.30 13.21
N ALA A 346 -7.69 -13.05 13.62
CA ALA A 346 -6.78 -12.45 14.58
C ALA A 346 -7.17 -12.88 16.00
N VAL A 347 -6.39 -13.80 16.57
CA VAL A 347 -6.21 -13.88 18.01
C VAL A 347 -4.99 -13.03 18.32
N GLU A 348 -5.19 -11.73 18.62
CA GLU A 348 -4.07 -10.89 19.04
C GLU A 348 -3.55 -11.40 20.39
N SER A 349 -2.23 -11.54 20.49
CA SER A 349 -1.57 -12.12 21.67
C SER A 349 -1.74 -11.25 22.93
N SER A 350 -2.03 -9.96 22.74
CA SER A 350 -2.42 -9.01 23.79
C SER A 350 -3.61 -8.14 23.31
N PRO A 351 -4.84 -8.38 23.79
CA PRO A 351 -5.98 -7.55 23.42
C PRO A 351 -5.79 -6.12 23.92
N PHE A 352 -6.25 -5.14 23.14
CA PHE A 352 -6.25 -3.76 23.57
C PHE A 352 -7.29 -3.55 24.69
N GLU A 353 -6.83 -3.04 25.83
CA GLU A 353 -7.67 -2.70 26.98
C GLU A 353 -7.33 -1.30 27.47
N SER A 354 -8.37 -0.49 27.73
CA SER A 354 -8.22 0.84 28.30
C SER A 354 -9.26 1.04 29.42
N PRO A 355 -8.91 1.67 30.55
CA PRO A 355 -9.90 1.99 31.58
C PRO A 355 -10.85 3.14 31.16
N ASP A 356 -10.49 3.89 30.12
CA ASP A 356 -11.23 5.04 29.64
C ASP A 356 -12.20 4.68 28.50
N VAL A 357 -13.10 5.61 28.17
CA VAL A 357 -14.04 5.43 27.07
C VAL A 357 -13.32 5.62 25.73
N ILE A 358 -13.18 4.53 24.99
CA ILE A 358 -12.50 4.47 23.70
C ILE A 358 -13.49 4.45 22.53
N PHE A 359 -13.09 5.10 21.44
CA PHE A 359 -13.74 5.08 20.15
C PHE A 359 -12.89 4.34 19.13
N LEU A 360 -13.55 3.67 18.21
CA LEU A 360 -12.95 3.09 17.02
C LEU A 360 -13.11 4.07 15.87
N GLU A 361 -12.08 4.24 15.07
CA GLU A 361 -12.10 5.03 13.85
C GLU A 361 -11.62 4.20 12.67
N LEU A 362 -12.33 4.28 11.54
CA LEU A 362 -11.96 3.67 10.26
C LEU A 362 -11.99 4.75 9.19
N HIS A 363 -10.86 4.97 8.53
CA HIS A 363 -10.70 6.00 7.51
C HIS A 363 -10.28 5.37 6.19
N ALA A 364 -10.96 5.77 5.12
CA ALA A 364 -10.77 5.25 3.79
C ALA A 364 -10.71 6.39 2.78
N SER A 365 -9.72 6.36 1.89
CA SER A 365 -9.72 7.15 0.66
C SER A 365 -10.04 6.20 -0.49
N ALA A 366 -11.07 6.47 -1.29
CA ALA A 366 -11.55 5.54 -2.31
C ALA A 366 -12.13 6.26 -3.52
N MET A 367 -12.19 5.57 -4.66
CA MET A 367 -12.98 6.01 -5.80
C MET A 367 -14.33 5.29 -5.82
N LEU A 368 -15.35 5.95 -6.35
CA LEU A 368 -16.61 5.28 -6.65
C LEU A 368 -16.52 4.64 -8.03
N CYS A 369 -16.84 3.36 -8.12
CA CYS A 369 -16.79 2.58 -9.35
C CYS A 369 -18.19 2.10 -9.73
N LEU A 370 -18.62 2.44 -10.94
CA LEU A 370 -19.84 1.90 -11.54
C LEU A 370 -19.70 0.38 -11.74
N PRO A 371 -20.82 -0.35 -11.94
CA PRO A 371 -20.78 -1.76 -12.31
C PRO A 371 -19.96 -2.05 -13.59
N SER A 372 -19.85 -1.06 -14.49
CA SER A 372 -18.99 -1.14 -15.68
C SER A 372 -17.49 -1.17 -15.36
N GLY A 373 -17.10 -0.83 -14.12
CA GLY A 373 -15.72 -0.63 -13.70
C GLY A 373 -15.18 0.78 -13.93
N GLU A 374 -15.98 1.66 -14.54
CA GLU A 374 -15.63 3.07 -14.77
C GLU A 374 -15.75 3.90 -13.49
N CYS A 375 -14.98 4.98 -13.42
CA CYS A 375 -15.02 5.90 -12.29
C CYS A 375 -16.31 6.74 -12.32
N MET A 376 -17.03 6.78 -11.21
CA MET A 376 -18.10 7.74 -10.94
C MET A 376 -17.49 8.92 -10.20
N LEU A 377 -17.41 10.08 -10.87
CA LEU A 377 -16.91 11.30 -10.24
C LEU A 377 -17.79 11.71 -9.05
N PRO A 378 -17.20 11.89 -7.86
CA PRO A 378 -17.97 12.27 -6.69
C PRO A 378 -18.29 13.77 -6.68
N ASP A 379 -19.48 14.11 -6.17
CA ASP A 379 -19.89 15.46 -5.83
C ASP A 379 -20.51 15.51 -4.42
N ALA A 380 -20.86 16.70 -3.95
CA ALA A 380 -21.47 16.87 -2.62
C ALA A 380 -22.79 16.09 -2.46
N THR A 381 -23.54 15.91 -3.54
CA THR A 381 -24.81 15.17 -3.55
C THR A 381 -24.54 13.68 -3.40
N SER A 382 -23.60 13.13 -4.15
CA SER A 382 -23.21 11.72 -4.05
C SER A 382 -22.59 11.41 -2.69
N CYS A 383 -21.77 12.31 -2.12
CA CYS A 383 -21.22 12.14 -0.77
C CYS A 383 -22.33 12.11 0.29
N THR A 384 -23.32 13.00 0.20
CA THR A 384 -24.48 13.02 1.11
C THR A 384 -25.32 11.74 0.98
N ALA A 385 -25.58 11.30 -0.25
CA ALA A 385 -26.31 10.07 -0.52
C ALA A 385 -25.56 8.83 0.01
N LEU A 386 -24.24 8.77 -0.20
CA LEU A 386 -23.39 7.69 0.30
C LEU A 386 -23.38 7.67 1.82
N THR A 387 -23.25 8.82 2.48
CA THR A 387 -23.36 8.95 3.95
C THR A 387 -24.67 8.35 4.46
N SER A 388 -25.80 8.75 3.86
CA SER A 388 -27.12 8.20 4.25
C SER A 388 -27.23 6.71 3.98
N ALA A 389 -26.62 6.21 2.91
CA ALA A 389 -26.67 4.80 2.55
C ALA A 389 -25.84 3.94 3.51
N LEU A 390 -24.66 4.41 3.92
CA LEU A 390 -23.82 3.78 4.93
C LEU A 390 -24.53 3.71 6.29
N TYR A 391 -25.21 4.79 6.71
CA TYR A 391 -26.04 4.76 7.92
C TYR A 391 -27.17 3.72 7.85
N SER A 392 -27.73 3.48 6.67
CA SER A 392 -28.82 2.51 6.49
C SER A 392 -28.38 1.05 6.53
N THR A 393 -27.07 0.78 6.64
CA THR A 393 -26.54 -0.59 6.76
C THR A 393 -26.66 -1.15 8.19
N VAL A 394 -26.97 -0.30 9.16
CA VAL A 394 -27.02 -0.63 10.59
C VAL A 394 -28.37 -0.25 11.19
N SER A 395 -28.69 -0.81 12.35
CA SER A 395 -29.94 -0.50 13.06
C SER A 395 -29.90 0.91 13.69
N GLU A 396 -31.07 1.53 13.90
CA GLU A 396 -31.16 2.81 14.62
C GLU A 396 -30.61 2.68 16.05
N ASP A 397 -30.79 1.52 16.67
CA ASP A 397 -30.27 1.22 18.00
C ASP A 397 -28.74 1.23 18.00
N ASP A 398 -28.08 0.62 17.01
CA ASP A 398 -26.62 0.64 16.89
C ASP A 398 -26.13 2.08 16.70
N VAL A 399 -26.78 2.87 15.85
CA VAL A 399 -26.40 4.27 15.61
C VAL A 399 -26.41 5.08 16.91
N LEU A 400 -27.48 4.93 17.71
CA LEU A 400 -27.64 5.68 18.96
C LEU A 400 -26.73 5.17 20.08
N HIS A 401 -26.70 3.86 20.33
CA HIS A 401 -25.94 3.30 21.46
C HIS A 401 -24.43 3.28 21.21
N ARG A 402 -24.02 3.03 19.95
CA ARG A 402 -22.61 3.04 19.55
C ARG A 402 -22.14 4.42 19.12
N LEU A 403 -22.99 5.45 19.19
CA LEU A 403 -22.66 6.82 18.80
C LEU A 403 -22.02 6.89 17.40
N LEU A 404 -22.56 6.11 16.45
CA LEU A 404 -21.96 5.96 15.13
C LEU A 404 -22.00 7.29 14.36
N LYS A 405 -20.82 7.70 13.89
CA LYS A 405 -20.63 8.82 12.98
C LYS A 405 -20.10 8.32 11.66
N VAL A 406 -20.72 8.77 10.58
CA VAL A 406 -20.29 8.54 9.20
C VAL A 406 -20.11 9.90 8.56
N ASP A 407 -18.92 10.15 8.02
CA ASP A 407 -18.61 11.33 7.24
C ASP A 407 -18.04 10.92 5.88
N VAL A 408 -18.53 11.56 4.82
CA VAL A 408 -18.07 11.34 3.45
C VAL A 408 -17.92 12.69 2.78
N GLN A 409 -16.75 12.92 2.21
CA GLN A 409 -16.43 14.15 1.49
C GLN A 409 -15.62 13.86 0.23
N VAL A 410 -15.68 14.77 -0.74
CA VAL A 410 -14.76 14.73 -1.90
C VAL A 410 -13.35 15.02 -1.40
N SER A 411 -12.37 14.24 -1.85
CA SER A 411 -10.99 14.43 -1.44
C SER A 411 -10.45 15.76 -1.96
N SER A 412 -9.82 16.53 -1.07
CA SER A 412 -9.16 17.79 -1.43
C SER A 412 -7.87 17.59 -2.22
N ARG A 413 -7.33 16.37 -2.21
CA ARG A 413 -6.07 16.00 -2.89
C ARG A 413 -6.31 15.46 -4.28
N ASP A 414 -7.40 14.72 -4.46
CA ASP A 414 -7.78 14.11 -5.72
C ASP A 414 -9.30 14.21 -5.91
N PRO A 415 -9.79 15.06 -6.83
CA PRO A 415 -11.22 15.26 -7.02
C PRO A 415 -11.96 14.02 -7.55
N CYS A 416 -11.25 12.99 -8.01
CA CYS A 416 -11.83 11.71 -8.41
C CYS A 416 -12.10 10.77 -7.21
N CYS A 417 -11.56 11.09 -6.03
CA CYS A 417 -11.66 10.28 -4.83
C CYS A 417 -12.61 10.91 -3.80
N ILE A 418 -13.14 10.05 -2.92
CA ILE A 418 -13.82 10.40 -1.68
C ILE A 418 -12.95 10.03 -0.49
N GLU A 419 -13.12 10.76 0.60
CA GLU A 419 -12.66 10.40 1.94
C GLU A 419 -13.86 9.99 2.77
N VAL A 420 -13.80 8.80 3.37
CA VAL A 420 -14.82 8.23 4.25
C VAL A 420 -14.21 8.07 5.63
N ALA A 421 -14.85 8.64 6.64
CA ALA A 421 -14.47 8.49 8.03
C ALA A 421 -15.65 7.92 8.83
N LEU A 422 -15.45 6.76 9.44
CA LEU A 422 -16.40 6.13 10.35
C LEU A 422 -15.84 6.21 11.77
N ARG A 423 -16.71 6.50 12.74
CA ARG A 423 -16.35 6.48 14.16
C ARG A 423 -17.47 5.91 15.00
N CYS A 424 -17.18 4.99 15.91
CA CYS A 424 -18.14 4.51 16.89
C CYS A 424 -17.49 4.26 18.26
N LEU A 425 -18.31 4.18 19.30
CA LEU A 425 -17.91 3.74 20.63
C LEU A 425 -17.43 2.28 20.55
N ALA A 426 -16.26 1.96 21.12
CA ALA A 426 -15.77 0.58 21.17
C ALA A 426 -16.70 -0.30 22.04
N ALA A 427 -16.93 -1.54 21.61
CA ALA A 427 -17.58 -2.57 22.41
C ALA A 427 -16.76 -3.86 22.40
N GLU A 428 -17.05 -4.75 23.35
CA GLU A 428 -16.40 -6.06 23.44
C GLU A 428 -16.57 -6.84 22.12
N GLY A 429 -15.46 -7.39 21.62
CA GLY A 429 -15.41 -8.12 20.36
C GLY A 429 -15.13 -7.28 19.11
N ASP A 430 -15.11 -5.94 19.17
CA ASP A 430 -14.66 -5.10 18.04
C ASP A 430 -13.13 -4.98 17.94
N GLY A 431 -12.38 -5.95 18.47
CA GLY A 431 -10.94 -5.85 18.76
C GLY A 431 -10.64 -5.27 20.15
N TYR A 432 -11.68 -4.96 20.93
CA TYR A 432 -11.58 -4.49 22.32
C TYR A 432 -11.99 -5.60 23.30
N GLY A 433 -11.19 -5.84 24.34
CA GLY A 433 -11.44 -6.91 25.32
C GLY A 433 -11.24 -8.33 24.77
N LEU A 434 -11.82 -9.35 25.43
CA LEU A 434 -11.72 -10.74 24.96
C LEU A 434 -12.40 -10.90 23.59
N HIS A 435 -11.64 -11.37 22.60
CA HIS A 435 -12.10 -11.40 21.22
C HIS A 435 -13.06 -12.57 20.98
N GLU A 436 -14.36 -12.26 20.86
CA GLU A 436 -15.29 -13.10 20.12
C GLU A 436 -15.19 -12.79 18.61
N ALA A 437 -15.44 -13.79 17.77
CA ALA A 437 -15.31 -13.75 16.31
C ALA A 437 -16.30 -12.78 15.63
N ASN A 438 -16.13 -11.45 15.76
CA ASN A 438 -17.05 -10.47 15.17
C ASN A 438 -16.57 -9.87 13.83
N ASP A 439 -15.50 -10.40 13.25
CA ASP A 439 -14.95 -10.03 11.94
C ASP A 439 -14.88 -8.52 11.73
N GLY A 440 -14.21 -7.83 12.66
CA GLY A 440 -13.95 -6.39 12.61
C GLY A 440 -15.13 -5.51 13.05
N GLY A 441 -16.21 -6.13 13.54
CA GLY A 441 -17.26 -5.43 14.25
C GLY A 441 -18.12 -4.50 13.38
N LEU A 442 -18.70 -3.49 14.03
CA LEU A 442 -19.66 -2.56 13.40
C LEU A 442 -19.04 -1.80 12.20
N LEU A 443 -17.83 -1.25 12.36
CA LEU A 443 -17.20 -0.43 11.32
C LEU A 443 -16.85 -1.25 10.08
N ALA A 444 -16.33 -2.47 10.27
CA ALA A 444 -16.06 -3.38 9.17
C ALA A 444 -17.33 -3.79 8.43
N ALA A 445 -18.44 -4.04 9.14
CA ALA A 445 -19.72 -4.39 8.52
C ALA A 445 -20.27 -3.24 7.65
N VAL A 446 -20.30 -2.01 8.18
CA VAL A 446 -20.72 -0.81 7.44
C VAL A 446 -19.88 -0.63 6.18
N MET A 447 -18.56 -0.79 6.29
CA MET A 447 -17.68 -0.57 5.16
C MET A 447 -17.70 -1.68 4.11
N ALA A 448 -17.86 -2.93 4.53
CA ALA A 448 -18.02 -4.07 3.63
C ALA A 448 -19.21 -3.86 2.66
N ALA A 449 -20.32 -3.29 3.12
CA ALA A 449 -21.48 -3.01 2.26
C ALA A 449 -21.14 -2.03 1.11
N GLY A 450 -20.32 -1.02 1.39
CA GLY A 450 -19.84 -0.08 0.36
C GLY A 450 -18.84 -0.71 -0.62
N PHE A 451 -17.95 -1.59 -0.14
CA PHE A 451 -17.01 -2.30 -1.01
C PHE A 451 -17.69 -3.30 -1.94
N LYS A 452 -18.72 -3.98 -1.45
CA LYS A 452 -19.51 -4.94 -2.23
C LYS A 452 -20.45 -4.25 -3.23
N GLY A 453 -20.67 -2.94 -3.07
CA GLY A 453 -21.58 -2.16 -3.92
C GLY A 453 -23.07 -2.42 -3.62
N GLU A 454 -23.36 -2.81 -2.39
CA GLU A 454 -24.68 -3.31 -1.96
C GLU A 454 -25.38 -2.35 -0.99
N LEU A 455 -25.38 -1.07 -1.36
CA LEU A 455 -25.97 -0.01 -0.56
C LEU A 455 -27.41 0.28 -1.02
N SER A 456 -28.38 -0.14 -0.21
CA SER A 456 -29.83 -0.09 -0.54
C SER A 456 -30.37 1.29 -0.89
N ARG A 457 -29.75 2.36 -0.39
CA ARG A 457 -30.14 3.77 -0.62
C ARG A 457 -29.15 4.53 -1.50
N PHE A 458 -28.29 3.81 -2.21
CA PHE A 458 -27.35 4.39 -3.16
C PHE A 458 -27.62 3.84 -4.58
N GLN A 459 -26.77 4.22 -5.53
CA GLN A 459 -26.84 3.69 -6.88
C GLN A 459 -26.49 2.18 -6.88
N PRO A 460 -27.35 1.31 -7.43
CA PRO A 460 -27.13 -0.14 -7.42
C PRO A 460 -25.81 -0.54 -8.07
N GLY A 461 -25.04 -1.40 -7.38
CA GLY A 461 -23.78 -1.95 -7.86
C GLY A 461 -22.62 -0.95 -7.92
N VAL A 462 -22.80 0.28 -7.43
CA VAL A 462 -21.68 1.22 -7.28
C VAL A 462 -20.85 0.81 -6.06
N SER A 463 -19.61 0.43 -6.29
CA SER A 463 -18.66 -0.04 -5.28
C SER A 463 -17.60 1.02 -4.96
N MET A 464 -16.92 0.85 -3.83
CA MET A 464 -15.75 1.67 -3.49
C MET A 464 -14.46 0.93 -3.87
N ALA A 465 -13.63 1.52 -4.72
CA ALA A 465 -12.28 1.02 -4.99
C ALA A 465 -11.28 1.73 -4.06
N ILE A 466 -10.78 1.01 -3.06
CA ILE A 466 -9.93 1.59 -2.01
C ILE A 466 -8.58 2.05 -2.56
N SER A 467 -8.19 3.27 -2.21
CA SER A 467 -6.84 3.81 -2.40
C SER A 467 -6.02 3.58 -1.15
N ARG A 468 -6.55 3.95 0.02
CA ARG A 468 -5.88 3.89 1.31
C ARG A 468 -6.88 3.56 2.41
N LEU A 469 -6.47 2.70 3.34
CA LEU A 469 -7.32 2.31 4.47
C LEU A 469 -6.53 2.26 5.77
N ASP A 470 -7.04 2.92 6.81
CA ASP A 470 -6.45 2.95 8.13
C ASP A 470 -7.53 2.83 9.22
N ALA A 471 -7.17 2.25 10.37
CA ALA A 471 -8.07 2.10 11.51
C ALA A 471 -7.32 2.30 12.81
N TRP A 472 -7.96 2.95 13.78
CA TRP A 472 -7.34 3.32 15.05
C TRP A 472 -8.31 3.28 16.23
N TYR A 473 -7.73 3.11 17.42
CA TYR A 473 -8.37 3.45 18.68
C TYR A 473 -8.14 4.94 18.96
N SER A 474 -9.17 5.63 19.43
CA SER A 474 -9.14 7.05 19.75
C SER A 474 -9.85 7.37 21.06
N ASP A 475 -9.40 8.40 21.74
CA ASP A 475 -10.04 8.90 22.96
C ASP A 475 -11.29 9.76 22.64
N ARG A 476 -11.91 10.34 23.67
CA ARG A 476 -13.03 11.31 23.48
C ARG A 476 -12.63 12.57 22.72
N SER A 477 -11.36 12.98 22.78
CA SER A 477 -10.86 14.17 22.09
C SER A 477 -10.58 13.92 20.60
N GLY A 478 -10.53 12.65 20.17
CA GLY A 478 -10.15 12.24 18.82
C GLY A 478 -8.63 12.12 18.65
N SER A 479 -7.88 12.05 19.76
CA SER A 479 -6.47 11.73 19.74
C SER A 479 -6.29 10.23 19.48
N VAL A 480 -5.43 9.90 18.52
CA VAL A 480 -5.13 8.52 18.12
C VAL A 480 -4.23 7.88 19.18
N GLU A 481 -4.65 6.74 19.71
CA GLU A 481 -3.89 5.98 20.71
C GLU A 481 -3.05 4.88 20.05
N SER A 482 -3.69 4.01 19.27
CA SER A 482 -3.03 2.84 18.66
C SER A 482 -3.79 2.37 17.41
N THR A 483 -3.13 1.56 16.57
CA THR A 483 -3.74 1.00 15.35
C THR A 483 -4.73 -0.11 15.67
N ALA A 484 -5.92 -0.06 15.07
CA ALA A 484 -6.97 -1.08 15.23
C ALA A 484 -6.99 -2.04 14.03
N ALA A 485 -5.88 -2.76 13.81
CA ALA A 485 -5.71 -3.64 12.65
C ALA A 485 -6.79 -4.73 12.53
N TYR A 486 -7.32 -5.21 13.67
CA TYR A 486 -8.44 -6.15 13.74
C TYR A 486 -9.63 -5.75 12.87
N ILE A 487 -10.01 -4.46 12.87
CA ILE A 487 -11.15 -3.94 12.09
C ILE A 487 -10.92 -4.19 10.60
N ILE A 488 -9.71 -3.91 10.11
CA ILE A 488 -9.38 -4.07 8.70
C ILE A 488 -9.25 -5.55 8.34
N ARG A 489 -8.66 -6.39 9.20
CA ARG A 489 -8.59 -7.85 8.96
C ARG A 489 -9.99 -8.44 8.85
N GLY A 490 -10.90 -8.06 9.74
CA GLY A 490 -12.30 -8.44 9.71
C GLY A 490 -13.04 -7.97 8.46
N LEU A 491 -12.79 -6.72 8.05
CA LEU A 491 -13.29 -6.19 6.79
C LEU A 491 -12.81 -7.01 5.58
N CYS A 492 -11.52 -7.36 5.53
CA CYS A 492 -10.98 -8.25 4.50
C CYS A 492 -11.67 -9.62 4.53
N ARG A 493 -11.94 -10.21 5.69
CA ARG A 493 -12.69 -11.47 5.80
C ARG A 493 -14.12 -11.35 5.26
N ARG A 494 -14.84 -10.28 5.62
CA ARG A 494 -16.20 -9.99 5.12
C ARG A 494 -16.27 -9.81 3.61
N CYS A 495 -15.20 -9.35 2.99
CA CYS A 495 -15.14 -9.08 1.56
C CYS A 495 -14.57 -10.28 0.77
N CYS A 496 -13.44 -10.83 1.20
CA CYS A 496 -12.68 -11.83 0.47
C CYS A 496 -13.25 -13.24 0.60
N LEU A 497 -13.70 -13.68 1.80
CA LEU A 497 -14.15 -15.07 1.98
C LEU A 497 -15.42 -15.40 1.19
N PRO A 498 -16.49 -14.58 1.21
CA PRO A 498 -17.65 -14.82 0.35
C PRO A 498 -17.28 -14.85 -1.13
N GLU A 499 -16.39 -13.96 -1.56
CA GLU A 499 -15.94 -13.89 -2.94
C GLU A 499 -15.11 -15.12 -3.34
N THR A 500 -14.26 -15.64 -2.44
CA THR A 500 -13.56 -16.92 -2.64
C THR A 500 -14.54 -18.07 -2.82
N ILE A 501 -15.60 -18.15 -2.00
CA ILE A 501 -16.62 -19.20 -2.12
C ILE A 501 -17.37 -19.08 -3.44
N LEU A 502 -17.79 -17.88 -3.84
CA LEU A 502 -18.49 -17.64 -5.11
C LEU A 502 -17.63 -18.02 -6.31
N ARG A 503 -16.33 -17.72 -6.28
CA ARG A 503 -15.35 -18.16 -7.28
C ARG A 503 -15.18 -19.67 -7.32
N SER A 504 -15.18 -20.34 -6.17
CA SER A 504 -15.16 -21.80 -6.10
C SER A 504 -16.43 -22.42 -6.70
N MET A 505 -17.61 -21.83 -6.44
CA MET A 505 -18.86 -22.29 -7.05
C MET A 505 -18.80 -22.20 -8.59
N GLN A 506 -18.20 -21.14 -9.15
CA GLN A 506 -18.00 -21.05 -10.60
C GLN A 506 -17.12 -22.19 -11.15
N ALA A 507 -16.06 -22.57 -10.43
CA ALA A 507 -15.22 -23.70 -10.81
C ALA A 507 -15.97 -25.04 -10.69
N CYS A 508 -16.83 -25.22 -9.69
CA CYS A 508 -17.71 -26.40 -9.57
C CYS A 508 -18.66 -26.50 -10.76
N ILE A 509 -19.31 -25.40 -11.16
CA ILE A 509 -20.20 -25.37 -12.33
C ILE A 509 -19.44 -25.78 -13.60
N ALA A 510 -18.24 -25.22 -13.82
CA ALA A 510 -17.44 -25.55 -14.99
C ALA A 510 -17.03 -27.04 -15.03
N LEU A 511 -16.67 -27.62 -13.88
CA LEU A 511 -16.37 -29.06 -13.79
C LEU A 511 -17.60 -29.94 -14.09
N SER A 512 -18.76 -29.58 -13.54
CA SER A 512 -20.02 -30.28 -13.81
C SER A 512 -20.38 -30.21 -15.29
N ALA A 513 -20.28 -29.03 -15.91
CA ALA A 513 -20.52 -28.82 -17.34
C ALA A 513 -19.53 -29.58 -18.25
N ALA A 514 -18.29 -29.78 -17.79
CA ALA A 514 -17.30 -30.59 -18.50
C ALA A 514 -17.61 -32.10 -18.45
N GLY A 515 -18.46 -32.54 -17.51
CA GLY A 515 -18.85 -33.94 -17.36
C GLY A 515 -17.74 -34.86 -16.83
N ASP A 516 -16.64 -34.28 -16.37
CA ASP A 516 -15.45 -34.97 -15.89
C ASP A 516 -15.46 -35.03 -14.36
N ASP A 517 -15.40 -36.25 -13.81
CA ASP A 517 -15.26 -36.49 -12.37
C ASP A 517 -16.40 -35.84 -11.54
N LEU A 518 -17.65 -36.09 -11.96
CA LEU A 518 -18.87 -35.55 -11.35
C LEU A 518 -18.93 -35.82 -9.83
N ASP A 519 -18.46 -36.99 -9.39
CA ASP A 519 -18.41 -37.35 -7.97
C ASP A 519 -17.47 -36.40 -7.19
N TYR A 520 -16.33 -36.03 -7.79
CA TYR A 520 -15.39 -35.08 -7.18
C TYR A 520 -15.98 -33.67 -7.15
N SER A 521 -16.59 -33.19 -8.24
CA SER A 521 -17.20 -31.85 -8.26
C SER A 521 -18.38 -31.74 -7.29
N LEU A 522 -19.16 -32.82 -7.14
CA LEU A 522 -20.28 -32.88 -6.22
C LEU A 522 -19.81 -32.83 -4.77
N ASP A 523 -18.81 -33.63 -4.42
CA ASP A 523 -18.16 -33.55 -3.11
C ASP A 523 -17.72 -32.11 -2.82
N LYS A 524 -17.02 -31.45 -3.75
CA LYS A 524 -16.61 -30.04 -3.56
C LYS A 524 -17.75 -29.04 -3.46
N CYS A 525 -18.84 -29.24 -4.20
CA CYS A 525 -20.02 -28.39 -4.09
C CYS A 525 -20.72 -28.54 -2.74
N ASP A 526 -20.99 -29.78 -2.33
CA ASP A 526 -21.60 -30.11 -1.03
C ASP A 526 -20.73 -29.60 0.12
N GLU A 527 -19.41 -29.73 -0.01
CA GLU A 527 -18.43 -29.21 0.93
C GLU A 527 -18.55 -27.69 1.15
N LEU A 528 -18.84 -26.92 0.11
CA LEU A 528 -19.02 -25.46 0.16
C LEU A 528 -20.40 -25.08 0.69
N VAL A 529 -21.44 -25.81 0.30
CA VAL A 529 -22.82 -25.63 0.81
C VAL A 529 -22.88 -25.89 2.31
N GLU A 530 -22.26 -26.98 2.78
CA GLU A 530 -22.14 -27.28 4.21
C GLU A 530 -21.35 -26.19 4.93
N LEU A 531 -20.25 -25.72 4.34
CA LEU A 531 -19.45 -24.64 4.91
C LEU A 531 -20.28 -23.35 5.09
N VAL A 532 -21.07 -22.95 4.10
CA VAL A 532 -21.92 -21.75 4.20
C VAL A 532 -23.12 -21.97 5.14
N GLY A 533 -23.73 -23.15 5.10
CA GLY A 533 -24.93 -23.48 5.88
C GLY A 533 -24.68 -23.81 7.35
N SER A 534 -23.45 -24.21 7.71
CA SER A 534 -23.09 -24.58 9.07
C SER A 534 -23.04 -23.36 10.00
N ALA A 535 -23.73 -23.46 11.13
CA ALA A 535 -23.65 -22.44 12.19
C ALA A 535 -22.26 -22.37 12.83
N GLU A 536 -21.50 -23.48 12.81
CA GLU A 536 -20.17 -23.56 13.42
C GLU A 536 -19.11 -22.82 12.61
N SER A 537 -19.28 -22.71 11.29
CA SER A 537 -18.31 -22.03 10.42
C SER A 537 -18.38 -20.52 10.52
N GLY A 538 -19.55 -19.96 10.85
CA GLY A 538 -19.82 -18.53 10.77
C GLY A 538 -19.71 -17.95 9.35
N MET A 539 -19.66 -18.74 8.29
CA MET A 539 -19.45 -18.16 6.95
C MET A 539 -20.67 -17.38 6.46
N MET A 540 -21.89 -17.82 6.83
CA MET A 540 -23.14 -17.18 6.40
C MET A 540 -23.21 -15.69 6.76
N HIS A 541 -22.71 -15.27 7.94
CA HIS A 541 -22.80 -13.87 8.37
C HIS A 541 -21.82 -12.93 7.66
N LEU A 542 -20.86 -13.48 6.90
CA LEU A 542 -19.95 -12.70 6.08
C LEU A 542 -20.59 -12.30 4.76
N PHE A 543 -21.55 -13.08 4.27
CA PHE A 543 -22.23 -12.80 3.02
C PHE A 543 -23.19 -11.62 3.20
N SER A 544 -23.25 -10.80 2.16
CA SER A 544 -24.35 -9.88 1.98
C SER A 544 -25.58 -10.60 1.40
N GLN A 545 -26.73 -9.93 1.41
CA GLN A 545 -27.96 -10.52 0.85
C GLN A 545 -27.83 -10.83 -0.64
N GLN A 546 -27.17 -9.96 -1.42
CA GLN A 546 -27.01 -10.19 -2.86
C GLN A 546 -26.03 -11.32 -3.13
N GLN A 547 -24.93 -11.41 -2.37
CA GLN A 547 -23.99 -12.54 -2.48
C GLN A 547 -24.65 -13.88 -2.11
N LEU A 548 -25.54 -13.91 -1.10
CA LEU A 548 -26.31 -15.13 -0.80
C LEU A 548 -27.25 -15.51 -1.94
N GLN A 549 -27.90 -14.53 -2.58
CA GLN A 549 -28.73 -14.80 -3.75
C GLN A 549 -27.90 -15.34 -4.91
N GLU A 550 -26.73 -14.76 -5.17
CA GLU A 550 -25.80 -15.25 -6.20
C GLU A 550 -25.32 -16.68 -5.88
N PHE A 551 -24.97 -16.95 -4.63
CA PHE A 551 -24.57 -18.28 -4.17
C PHE A 551 -25.65 -19.33 -4.45
N LEU A 552 -26.91 -19.05 -4.13
CA LEU A 552 -28.04 -19.94 -4.40
C LEU A 552 -28.30 -20.12 -5.91
N ILE A 553 -28.04 -19.08 -6.72
CA ILE A 553 -28.12 -19.19 -8.18
C ILE A 553 -27.02 -20.15 -8.68
N PHE A 554 -25.80 -20.05 -8.18
CA PHE A 554 -24.72 -20.95 -8.56
C PHE A 554 -24.96 -22.40 -8.12
N GLU A 555 -25.49 -22.62 -6.91
CA GLU A 555 -25.92 -23.95 -6.47
C GLU A 555 -26.96 -24.54 -7.42
N ARG A 556 -27.96 -23.73 -7.81
CA ARG A 556 -28.98 -24.15 -8.77
C ARG A 556 -28.39 -24.44 -10.15
N GLU A 557 -27.50 -23.60 -10.67
CA GLU A 557 -26.84 -23.80 -11.97
C GLU A 557 -26.01 -25.08 -11.97
N TYR A 558 -25.25 -25.34 -10.90
CA TYR A 558 -24.50 -26.57 -10.72
C TYR A 558 -25.39 -27.82 -10.83
N LEU A 559 -26.53 -27.82 -10.13
CA LEU A 559 -27.49 -28.92 -10.16
C LEU A 559 -28.09 -29.12 -11.56
N ILE A 560 -28.40 -28.04 -12.27
CA ILE A 560 -28.91 -28.10 -13.64
C ILE A 560 -27.87 -28.74 -14.57
N CYS A 561 -26.61 -28.27 -14.55
CA CYS A 561 -25.54 -28.84 -15.37
C CYS A 561 -25.33 -30.33 -15.10
N THR A 562 -25.42 -30.73 -13.83
CA THR A 562 -25.31 -32.14 -13.42
C THR A 562 -26.45 -32.97 -14.00
N MET A 563 -27.70 -32.48 -13.91
CA MET A 563 -28.87 -33.17 -14.47
C MET A 563 -28.84 -33.26 -16.00
N GLU A 564 -28.47 -32.19 -16.70
CA GLU A 564 -28.35 -32.17 -18.16
C GLU A 564 -27.31 -33.20 -18.64
N PHE A 565 -26.18 -33.31 -17.95
CA PHE A 565 -25.16 -34.29 -18.26
C PHE A 565 -25.60 -35.74 -18.00
N GLU A 566 -26.36 -35.97 -16.92
CA GLU A 566 -26.96 -37.29 -16.64
C GLU A 566 -28.00 -37.67 -17.71
N GLU A 567 -28.80 -36.71 -18.19
CA GLU A 567 -29.79 -36.93 -19.24
C GLU A 567 -29.13 -37.30 -20.58
N ASP A 568 -28.04 -36.63 -20.96
CA ASP A 568 -27.25 -36.94 -22.16
C ASP A 568 -26.59 -38.33 -22.12
N ARG A 569 -26.44 -38.93 -20.93
CA ARG A 569 -25.90 -40.29 -20.74
C ARG A 569 -26.96 -41.37 -20.69
N LEU A 570 -28.25 -41.03 -20.58
CA LEU A 570 -29.32 -42.02 -20.66
C LEU A 570 -29.34 -42.59 -22.09
N PRO A 571 -29.39 -43.93 -22.27
CA PRO A 571 -29.51 -44.50 -23.59
C PRO A 571 -30.82 -44.00 -24.22
N CYS A 572 -30.73 -43.41 -25.42
CA CYS A 572 -31.90 -43.22 -26.27
C CYS A 572 -32.49 -44.61 -26.54
N ASP A 573 -33.51 -45.02 -25.79
CA ASP A 573 -34.28 -46.21 -26.06
C ASP A 573 -34.87 -46.08 -27.48
N GLY A 574 -34.29 -46.82 -28.42
CA GLY A 574 -34.77 -47.03 -29.78
C GLY A 574 -35.33 -48.43 -29.97
#